data_AF-A0A955PS39-F1
#
_entry.id   AF-A0A955PS39-F1
#
_cell.length_a   1.000
_cell.length_b   1.000
_cell.length_c   1.000
_cell.angle_alpha   90.00
_cell.angle_beta   90.00
_cell.angle_gamma   90.00
#
_symmetry.space_group_name_H-M   'P 1'
#
loop_
_entity.id
_entity.type
_entity.pdbx_description
1 polymer ?
#
loop_
_entity_poly.entity_id
_entity_poly.type
_entity_poly.pdbx_seq_one_letter_code
_entity_poly.pdbx_strand_id
1 'polypeptide(L)'
;MNVKRGIYDGTEEEFFKSWYKQPGIPDPGAFYKPMTDQKSSWFNDAKFGIFVHWGTYAVYGKNDKGPYVSWAMNNEKIPFEEYEKLADQFHPTKFDAEEWMKIFKEAGARYVTFTSKHHEGFCMFDSTLTDYDSVDRAPHKDFVKELIDAARKADMKISFYYSTLDWAHPDFKKDLSQYVDEYLFGQVRELCTNYGPIDGIWFDGEWDHPAEIWKATDLVSMIHELQPGALVNDRIGKGERGKTTLADFYTRE
;
A
#
# COMPACT_ATOMS: atom_id res chain seq x y z
N MET A 1 -5.54 5.92 -21.61
CA MET A 1 -6.00 5.90 -20.21
C MET A 1 -7.51 5.66 -20.18
N ASN A 2 -7.94 4.40 -20.08
CA ASN A 2 -9.32 4.07 -19.72
C ASN A 2 -9.46 4.16 -18.20
N VAL A 3 -9.36 5.38 -17.67
CA VAL A 3 -9.95 5.66 -16.36
C VAL A 3 -11.45 5.52 -16.60
N LYS A 4 -12.11 4.54 -15.98
CA LYS A 4 -13.57 4.52 -15.89
C LYS A 4 -13.98 5.75 -15.08
N ARG A 5 -14.02 6.93 -15.70
CA ARG A 5 -14.85 8.04 -15.26
C ARG A 5 -16.29 7.65 -15.60
N GLY A 6 -16.86 6.76 -14.79
CA GLY A 6 -18.29 6.81 -14.60
C GLY A 6 -18.55 8.13 -13.88
N ILE A 7 -19.14 9.10 -14.56
CA ILE A 7 -19.80 10.19 -13.85
C ILE A 7 -20.94 9.50 -13.10
N TYR A 8 -20.95 9.63 -11.78
CA TYR A 8 -22.13 9.24 -11.03
C TYR A 8 -23.23 10.24 -11.38
N ASP A 9 -24.20 9.80 -12.17
CA ASP A 9 -25.27 10.66 -12.70
C ASP A 9 -26.33 11.05 -11.64
N GLY A 10 -26.18 10.54 -10.41
CA GLY A 10 -27.06 10.89 -9.28
C GLY A 10 -26.57 12.10 -8.49
N THR A 11 -27.39 12.54 -7.56
CA THR A 11 -27.03 13.62 -6.63
C THR A 11 -25.92 13.17 -5.67
N GLU A 12 -25.13 14.13 -5.16
CA GLU A 12 -24.12 13.86 -4.12
C GLU A 12 -24.74 13.14 -2.90
N GLU A 13 -25.98 13.47 -2.55
CA GLU A 13 -26.73 12.80 -1.48
C GLU A 13 -27.03 11.32 -1.82
N GLU A 14 -27.42 11.01 -3.05
CA GLU A 14 -27.64 9.62 -3.51
C GLU A 14 -26.32 8.84 -3.60
N PHE A 15 -25.23 9.51 -3.99
CA PHE A 15 -23.88 8.93 -3.97
C PHE A 15 -23.55 8.49 -2.56
N PHE A 16 -23.64 9.37 -1.56
CA PHE A 16 -23.34 9.01 -0.17
C PHE A 16 -24.34 7.99 0.40
N LYS A 17 -25.63 8.07 0.06
CA LYS A 17 -26.62 7.06 0.48
C LYS A 17 -26.34 5.66 -0.05
N SER A 18 -25.86 5.56 -1.30
CA SER A 18 -25.52 4.28 -1.95
C SER A 18 -24.11 3.78 -1.61
N TRP A 19 -23.18 4.69 -1.33
CA TRP A 19 -21.80 4.37 -0.90
C TRP A 19 -21.77 3.53 0.37
N TYR A 20 -22.66 3.83 1.32
CA TYR A 20 -22.79 3.08 2.57
C TYR A 20 -23.73 1.88 2.51
N LYS A 21 -24.43 1.66 1.38
CA LYS A 21 -25.40 0.55 1.24
C LYS A 21 -25.36 0.00 -0.18
N GLN A 22 -24.63 -1.09 -0.39
CA GLN A 22 -24.82 -1.90 -1.58
C GLN A 22 -26.11 -2.74 -1.45
N PRO A 23 -27.16 -2.48 -2.27
CA PRO A 23 -28.42 -3.20 -2.16
C PRO A 23 -28.22 -4.70 -2.45
N GLY A 24 -28.68 -5.57 -1.55
CA GLY A 24 -28.59 -7.02 -1.71
C GLY A 24 -27.29 -7.67 -1.20
N ILE A 25 -26.31 -6.87 -0.78
CA ILE A 25 -25.18 -7.35 0.01
C ILE A 25 -25.54 -7.16 1.48
N PRO A 26 -25.58 -8.22 2.30
CA PRO A 26 -25.65 -8.05 3.75
C PRO A 26 -24.47 -7.18 4.18
N ASP A 27 -24.75 -5.98 4.68
CA ASP A 27 -23.79 -5.21 5.46
C ASP A 27 -23.92 -5.73 6.90
N PRO A 28 -22.98 -6.57 7.39
CA PRO A 28 -23.04 -7.07 8.77
C PRO A 28 -22.78 -5.96 9.81
N GLY A 29 -22.80 -4.68 9.39
CA GLY A 29 -22.06 -3.60 10.01
C GLY A 29 -20.58 -3.81 9.77
N ALA A 30 -19.79 -2.74 9.90
CA ALA A 30 -18.46 -2.96 10.42
C ALA A 30 -18.63 -3.78 11.70
N PHE A 31 -17.94 -4.91 11.84
CA PHE A 31 -17.63 -5.42 13.18
C PHE A 31 -16.70 -4.38 13.81
N TYR A 32 -17.26 -3.20 14.10
CA TYR A 32 -16.59 -2.06 14.66
C TYR A 32 -16.51 -2.37 16.13
N LYS A 33 -15.49 -3.14 16.47
CA LYS A 33 -14.87 -2.95 17.76
C LYS A 33 -14.01 -1.70 17.58
N PRO A 34 -14.43 -0.51 18.08
CA PRO A 34 -13.55 0.64 18.05
C PRO A 34 -12.20 0.19 18.61
N MET A 35 -11.12 0.49 17.89
CA MET A 35 -9.79 0.31 18.45
C MET A 35 -9.71 1.24 19.65
N THR A 36 -9.65 0.68 20.86
CA THR A 36 -9.76 1.45 22.11
C THR A 36 -8.42 1.91 22.64
N ASP A 37 -7.31 1.55 21.99
CA ASP A 37 -6.00 2.02 22.38
C ASP A 37 -5.75 3.46 21.92
N GLN A 38 -4.88 4.15 22.64
CA GLN A 38 -4.51 5.53 22.34
C GLN A 38 -3.87 5.65 20.95
N LYS A 39 -3.15 4.61 20.52
CA LYS A 39 -2.46 4.53 19.22
C LYS A 39 -3.41 4.72 18.05
N SER A 40 -4.59 4.10 18.09
CA SER A 40 -5.54 4.08 16.98
C SER A 40 -6.58 5.21 17.00
N SER A 41 -6.55 6.05 18.05
CA SER A 41 -7.50 7.17 18.22
C SER A 41 -7.52 8.11 17.03
N TRP A 42 -6.36 8.52 16.53
CA TRP A 42 -6.27 9.43 15.39
C TRP A 42 -6.92 8.83 14.14
N PHE A 43 -6.79 7.53 13.91
CA PHE A 43 -7.34 6.87 12.73
C PHE A 43 -8.86 6.75 12.83
N ASN A 44 -9.36 6.46 14.04
CA ASN A 44 -10.79 6.52 14.31
C ASN A 44 -11.34 7.92 14.07
N ASP A 45 -10.63 8.99 14.44
CA ASP A 45 -11.08 10.37 14.26
C ASP A 45 -10.93 10.87 12.81
N ALA A 46 -9.90 10.38 12.11
CA ALA A 46 -9.59 10.77 10.74
C ALA A 46 -10.73 10.45 9.77
N LYS A 47 -11.37 9.27 9.93
CA LYS A 47 -12.49 8.71 9.15
C LYS A 47 -12.24 8.51 7.65
N PHE A 48 -11.50 9.40 7.01
CA PHE A 48 -11.33 9.49 5.57
C PHE A 48 -9.85 9.73 5.21
N GLY A 49 -9.36 8.90 4.29
CA GLY A 49 -8.02 8.99 3.74
C GLY A 49 -8.00 8.64 2.26
N ILE A 50 -6.89 8.95 1.60
CA ILE A 50 -6.68 8.69 0.17
C ILE A 50 -5.73 7.51 0.01
N PHE A 51 -6.09 6.55 -0.84
CA PHE A 51 -5.19 5.48 -1.26
C PHE A 51 -4.61 5.79 -2.63
N VAL A 52 -3.29 5.78 -2.74
CA VAL A 52 -2.58 5.98 -4.01
C VAL A 52 -1.88 4.69 -4.41
N HIS A 53 -2.32 4.13 -5.53
CA HIS A 53 -1.61 3.05 -6.23
C HIS A 53 -0.84 3.65 -7.40
N TRP A 54 0.48 3.68 -7.27
CA TRP A 54 1.38 4.17 -8.30
C TRP A 54 2.70 3.39 -8.34
N GLY A 55 3.16 3.05 -9.55
CA GLY A 55 4.32 2.21 -9.82
C GLY A 55 4.52 2.02 -11.31
N THR A 56 5.37 1.08 -11.73
CA THR A 56 5.71 0.86 -13.16
C THR A 56 4.51 0.43 -14.01
N TYR A 57 3.48 -0.16 -13.40
CA TYR A 57 2.20 -0.42 -14.08
C TYR A 57 1.52 0.86 -14.61
N ALA A 58 1.79 2.04 -14.04
CA ALA A 58 1.27 3.30 -14.56
C ALA A 58 1.89 3.65 -15.93
N VAL A 59 3.13 3.21 -16.18
CA VAL A 59 3.78 3.32 -17.51
C VAL A 59 3.16 2.32 -18.47
N TYR A 60 2.94 1.06 -18.04
CA TYR A 60 2.30 0.05 -18.87
C TYR A 60 0.88 0.48 -19.30
N GLY A 61 0.11 1.04 -18.36
CA GLY A 61 -1.10 1.82 -18.64
C GLY A 61 -2.32 1.02 -19.11
N LYS A 62 -2.25 -0.32 -19.14
CA LYS A 62 -3.35 -1.21 -19.54
C LYS A 62 -3.30 -2.58 -18.86
N ASN A 63 -4.41 -3.32 -18.91
CA ASN A 63 -4.46 -4.75 -18.63
C ASN A 63 -5.52 -5.38 -19.53
N ASP A 64 -5.09 -6.12 -20.54
CA ASP A 64 -5.97 -6.75 -21.54
C ASP A 64 -6.58 -8.07 -21.02
N LYS A 65 -6.16 -8.52 -19.82
CA LYS A 65 -6.53 -9.79 -19.20
C LYS A 65 -7.12 -9.65 -17.80
N GLY A 66 -7.48 -8.43 -17.38
CA GLY A 66 -8.13 -8.19 -16.09
C GLY A 66 -8.45 -6.73 -15.83
N PRO A 67 -9.15 -6.44 -14.72
CA PRO A 67 -9.68 -5.09 -14.46
C PRO A 67 -8.64 -4.10 -13.91
N TYR A 68 -7.51 -4.59 -13.37
CA TYR A 68 -6.54 -3.76 -12.65
C TYR A 68 -5.21 -3.68 -13.40
N VAL A 69 -4.80 -2.47 -13.75
CA VAL A 69 -3.51 -2.24 -14.46
C VAL A 69 -2.32 -2.71 -13.62
N SER A 70 -2.39 -2.59 -12.29
CA SER A 70 -1.36 -3.08 -11.36
C SER A 70 -1.18 -4.61 -11.34
N TRP A 71 -2.11 -5.35 -11.97
CA TRP A 71 -2.04 -6.80 -12.12
C TRP A 71 -1.61 -7.26 -13.53
N ALA A 72 -1.24 -6.32 -14.40
CA ALA A 72 -0.94 -6.63 -15.80
C ALA A 72 0.19 -7.67 -15.96
N MET A 73 1.29 -7.51 -15.22
CA MET A 73 2.43 -8.45 -15.25
C MET A 73 1.97 -9.91 -15.04
N ASN A 74 1.16 -10.16 -14.00
CA ASN A 74 0.66 -11.50 -13.71
C ASN A 74 -0.46 -11.95 -14.66
N ASN A 75 -1.41 -11.08 -15.00
CA ASN A 75 -2.58 -11.46 -15.80
C ASN A 75 -2.21 -11.76 -17.25
N GLU A 76 -1.26 -11.01 -17.80
CA GLU A 76 -0.76 -11.17 -19.16
C GLU A 76 0.45 -12.09 -19.26
N LYS A 77 0.97 -12.57 -18.11
CA LYS A 77 2.14 -13.47 -18.01
C LYS A 77 3.39 -12.85 -18.64
N ILE A 78 3.60 -11.57 -18.40
CA ILE A 78 4.76 -10.83 -18.90
C ILE A 78 6.00 -11.29 -18.13
N PRO A 79 7.07 -11.75 -18.80
CA PRO A 79 8.34 -12.07 -18.14
C PRO A 79 8.89 -10.86 -17.37
N PHE A 80 9.52 -11.11 -16.22
CA PHE A 80 10.06 -10.02 -15.39
C PHE A 80 11.11 -9.20 -16.15
N GLU A 81 11.97 -9.84 -16.93
CA GLU A 81 13.02 -9.21 -17.73
C GLU A 81 12.48 -8.27 -18.82
N GLU A 82 11.20 -8.46 -19.21
CA GLU A 82 10.49 -7.54 -20.10
C GLU A 82 9.82 -6.42 -19.30
N TYR A 83 9.19 -6.76 -18.18
CA TYR A 83 8.44 -5.83 -17.35
C TYR A 83 9.33 -4.82 -16.62
N GLU A 84 10.52 -5.23 -16.17
CA GLU A 84 11.46 -4.38 -15.42
C GLU A 84 11.90 -3.14 -16.22
N LYS A 85 11.90 -3.22 -17.56
CA LYS A 85 12.24 -2.12 -18.47
C LYS A 85 11.25 -0.96 -18.42
N LEU A 86 10.09 -1.16 -17.80
CA LEU A 86 9.14 -0.08 -17.53
C LEU A 86 9.68 0.90 -16.48
N ALA A 87 10.55 0.44 -15.57
CA ALA A 87 11.20 1.32 -14.60
C ALA A 87 12.06 2.38 -15.30
N ASP A 88 12.74 2.02 -16.40
CA ASP A 88 13.59 2.95 -17.17
C ASP A 88 12.77 3.98 -17.98
N GLN A 89 11.47 3.74 -18.13
CA GLN A 89 10.51 4.62 -18.78
C GLN A 89 9.66 5.43 -17.78
N PHE A 90 9.81 5.15 -16.48
CA PHE A 90 9.04 5.80 -15.44
C PHE A 90 9.64 7.18 -15.14
N HIS A 91 9.18 8.20 -15.87
CA HIS A 91 9.65 9.59 -15.74
C HIS A 91 8.52 10.52 -15.30
N PRO A 92 8.18 10.58 -14.00
CA PRO A 92 7.05 11.37 -13.53
C PRO A 92 7.43 12.84 -13.36
N THR A 93 7.72 13.52 -14.47
CA THR A 93 8.20 14.91 -14.53
C THR A 93 7.23 15.96 -13.98
N LYS A 94 5.97 15.58 -13.73
CA LYS A 94 4.92 16.43 -13.13
C LYS A 94 4.57 16.04 -11.71
N PHE A 95 5.30 15.10 -11.10
CA PHE A 95 5.08 14.73 -9.71
C PHE A 95 5.46 15.90 -8.79
N ASP A 96 4.55 16.22 -7.88
CA ASP A 96 4.73 17.20 -6.82
C ASP A 96 3.99 16.69 -5.58
N ALA A 97 4.76 16.30 -4.57
CA ALA A 97 4.23 15.76 -3.33
C ALA A 97 3.41 16.79 -2.54
N GLU A 98 3.80 18.08 -2.57
CA GLU A 98 3.08 19.14 -1.84
C GLU A 98 1.72 19.42 -2.48
N GLU A 99 1.67 19.45 -3.81
CA GLU A 99 0.40 19.60 -4.54
C GLU A 99 -0.54 18.42 -4.28
N TRP A 100 -0.02 17.19 -4.22
CA TRP A 100 -0.83 16.02 -3.86
C TRP A 100 -1.44 16.17 -2.46
N MET A 101 -0.63 16.52 -1.44
CA MET A 101 -1.14 16.69 -0.07
C MET A 101 -2.17 17.82 0.01
N LYS A 102 -1.95 18.92 -0.72
CA LYS A 102 -2.91 20.01 -0.82
C LYS A 102 -4.25 19.51 -1.37
N ILE A 103 -4.24 18.80 -2.51
CA ILE A 103 -5.46 18.23 -3.12
C ILE A 103 -6.17 17.29 -2.14
N PHE A 104 -5.42 16.40 -1.46
CA PHE A 104 -6.00 15.45 -0.52
C PHE A 104 -6.65 16.16 0.68
N LYS A 105 -5.99 17.20 1.21
CA LYS A 105 -6.53 18.00 2.32
C LYS A 105 -7.76 18.80 1.90
N GLU A 106 -7.75 19.39 0.71
CA GLU A 106 -8.91 20.10 0.14
C GLU A 106 -10.10 19.16 -0.10
N ALA A 107 -9.85 17.90 -0.47
CA ALA A 107 -10.88 16.86 -0.53
C ALA A 107 -11.43 16.42 0.84
N GLY A 108 -10.83 16.90 1.94
CA GLY A 108 -11.23 16.58 3.31
C GLY A 108 -10.54 15.35 3.91
N ALA A 109 -9.57 14.75 3.23
CA ALA A 109 -8.81 13.63 3.79
C ALA A 109 -7.96 14.06 4.98
N ARG A 110 -7.64 13.10 5.85
CA ARG A 110 -6.78 13.30 7.03
C ARG A 110 -5.53 12.43 7.00
N TYR A 111 -5.53 11.42 6.14
CA TYR A 111 -4.37 10.56 5.93
C TYR A 111 -4.27 10.12 4.48
N VAL A 112 -3.08 9.63 4.12
CA VAL A 112 -2.80 9.02 2.82
C VAL A 112 -2.10 7.68 3.03
N THR A 113 -2.51 6.67 2.25
CA THR A 113 -1.79 5.40 2.13
C THR A 113 -1.21 5.31 0.71
N PHE A 114 0.11 5.17 0.62
CA PHE A 114 0.82 5.15 -0.67
C PHE A 114 1.50 3.80 -0.89
N THR A 115 1.42 3.24 -2.10
CA THR A 115 2.15 2.01 -2.47
C THR A 115 3.65 2.23 -2.46
N SER A 116 4.34 1.84 -1.37
CA SER A 116 5.81 1.82 -1.33
C SER A 116 6.37 0.67 -2.15
N LYS A 117 5.68 -0.47 -2.18
CA LYS A 117 5.94 -1.59 -3.10
C LYS A 117 4.65 -2.34 -3.39
N HIS A 118 4.33 -2.55 -4.66
CA HIS A 118 3.20 -3.38 -5.11
C HIS A 118 3.70 -4.75 -5.63
N HIS A 119 2.78 -5.63 -6.05
CA HIS A 119 3.10 -7.03 -6.41
C HIS A 119 4.17 -7.18 -7.51
N GLU A 120 4.34 -6.19 -8.39
CA GLU A 120 5.40 -6.22 -9.40
C GLU A 120 6.81 -6.05 -8.82
N GLY A 121 6.95 -5.75 -7.53
CA GLY A 121 8.22 -5.70 -6.80
C GLY A 121 8.98 -4.38 -6.91
N PHE A 122 8.50 -3.41 -7.69
CA PHE A 122 9.17 -2.11 -7.84
C PHE A 122 9.01 -1.28 -6.56
N CYS A 123 10.14 -0.85 -5.99
CA CYS A 123 10.17 -0.07 -4.77
C CYS A 123 10.12 1.43 -5.10
N MET A 124 9.24 2.16 -4.42
CA MET A 124 9.08 3.62 -4.58
C MET A 124 9.93 4.42 -3.56
N PHE A 125 10.96 3.77 -3.04
CA PHE A 125 11.85 4.23 -1.96
C PHE A 125 13.24 3.65 -2.19
N ASP A 126 14.27 4.29 -1.64
CA ASP A 126 15.67 3.86 -1.73
C ASP A 126 15.87 2.58 -0.91
N SER A 127 15.99 1.42 -1.57
CA SER A 127 16.17 0.13 -0.89
C SER A 127 17.56 -0.41 -1.16
N THR A 128 18.31 -0.64 -0.10
CA THR A 128 19.66 -1.24 -0.20
C THR A 128 19.65 -2.72 -0.60
N LEU A 129 18.46 -3.31 -0.75
CA LEU A 129 18.23 -4.72 -1.02
C LEU A 129 17.91 -5.01 -2.48
N THR A 130 17.72 -3.99 -3.33
CA THR A 130 17.38 -4.16 -4.76
C THR A 130 17.66 -2.90 -5.58
N ASP A 131 18.23 -3.05 -6.77
CA ASP A 131 18.34 -1.95 -7.74
C ASP A 131 17.04 -1.75 -8.55
N TYR A 132 15.97 -2.50 -8.23
CA TYR A 132 14.65 -2.36 -8.84
C TYR A 132 13.77 -1.39 -8.03
N ASP A 133 14.29 -0.17 -7.88
CA ASP A 133 13.64 0.90 -7.13
C ASP A 133 13.65 2.25 -7.87
N SER A 134 12.96 3.24 -7.32
CA SER A 134 12.80 4.55 -7.95
C SER A 134 14.02 5.47 -7.85
N VAL A 135 15.02 5.15 -7.04
CA VAL A 135 16.25 5.93 -6.88
C VAL A 135 17.32 5.45 -7.86
N ASP A 136 17.48 4.13 -7.99
CA ASP A 136 18.46 3.52 -8.89
C ASP A 136 17.99 3.48 -10.34
N ARG A 137 16.67 3.45 -10.56
CA ARG A 137 16.08 3.51 -11.91
C ARG A 137 15.82 4.95 -12.35
N ALA A 138 15.24 5.07 -13.54
CA ALA A 138 15.04 6.34 -14.22
C ALA A 138 14.41 7.50 -13.43
N PRO A 139 13.52 7.30 -12.43
CA PRO A 139 12.99 8.44 -11.69
C PRO A 139 14.08 9.20 -10.91
N HIS A 140 15.14 8.51 -10.47
CA HIS A 140 16.19 9.03 -9.58
C HIS A 140 15.64 9.82 -8.39
N LYS A 141 14.58 9.28 -7.79
CA LYS A 141 13.77 9.95 -6.77
C LYS A 141 13.29 8.97 -5.72
N ASP A 142 13.40 9.40 -4.47
CA ASP A 142 12.81 8.72 -3.31
C ASP A 142 11.42 9.31 -3.05
N PHE A 143 10.39 8.67 -3.60
CA PHE A 143 9.01 9.16 -3.51
C PHE A 143 8.45 9.04 -2.11
N VAL A 144 8.82 7.98 -1.38
CA VAL A 144 8.42 7.81 0.03
C VAL A 144 8.94 8.98 0.85
N LYS A 145 10.21 9.37 0.69
CA LYS A 145 10.77 10.54 1.38
C LYS A 145 10.06 11.84 1.02
N GLU A 146 9.87 12.13 -0.28
CA GLU A 146 9.21 13.37 -0.72
C GLU A 146 7.76 13.46 -0.20
N LEU A 147 7.01 12.34 -0.20
CA LEU A 147 5.64 12.29 0.30
C LEU A 147 5.55 12.46 1.83
N ILE A 148 6.48 11.90 2.59
CA ILE A 148 6.53 12.08 4.05
C ILE A 148 6.79 13.54 4.41
N ASP A 149 7.77 14.16 3.76
CA ASP A 149 8.12 15.55 4.02
C ASP A 149 6.94 16.48 3.67
N ALA A 150 6.23 16.21 2.56
CA ALA A 150 5.01 16.93 2.19
C ALA A 150 3.85 16.69 3.17
N ALA A 151 3.60 15.44 3.57
CA ALA A 151 2.51 15.09 4.50
C ALA A 151 2.70 15.77 5.86
N ARG A 152 3.93 15.79 6.38
CA ARG A 152 4.29 16.49 7.62
C ARG A 152 4.03 18.00 7.52
N LYS A 153 4.44 18.64 6.42
CA LYS A 153 4.17 20.07 6.18
C LYS A 153 2.67 20.36 6.11
N ALA A 154 1.89 19.42 5.56
CA ALA A 154 0.45 19.54 5.41
C ALA A 154 -0.34 19.17 6.67
N ASP A 155 0.33 18.73 7.76
CA ASP A 155 -0.31 18.15 8.94
C ASP A 155 -1.24 16.98 8.58
N MET A 156 -0.75 16.10 7.72
CA MET A 156 -1.43 14.89 7.27
C MET A 156 -0.69 13.64 7.74
N LYS A 157 -1.47 12.64 8.11
CA LYS A 157 -0.98 11.31 8.47
C LYS A 157 -0.57 10.53 7.21
N ILE A 158 0.48 9.73 7.28
CA ILE A 158 0.97 8.95 6.14
C ILE A 158 1.31 7.52 6.52
N SER A 159 0.76 6.60 5.73
CA SER A 159 0.98 5.16 5.84
C SER A 159 1.49 4.61 4.51
N PHE A 160 2.16 3.46 4.55
CA PHE A 160 2.67 2.81 3.35
C PHE A 160 2.01 1.45 3.11
N TYR A 161 1.45 1.29 1.93
CA TYR A 161 1.11 -0.03 1.41
C TYR A 161 2.39 -0.76 1.05
N TYR A 162 2.52 -1.99 1.50
CA TYR A 162 3.63 -2.87 1.15
C TYR A 162 3.10 -4.26 0.80
N SER A 163 3.45 -4.76 -0.39
CA SER A 163 3.09 -6.13 -0.76
C SER A 163 4.07 -7.17 -0.24
N THR A 164 3.55 -8.17 0.48
CA THR A 164 4.29 -9.40 0.82
C THR A 164 4.50 -10.29 -0.40
N LEU A 165 3.58 -10.24 -1.37
CA LEU A 165 3.71 -10.85 -2.69
C LEU A 165 4.72 -10.08 -3.55
N ASP A 166 5.63 -10.80 -4.19
CA ASP A 166 6.64 -10.21 -5.07
C ASP A 166 6.86 -11.06 -6.31
N TRP A 167 6.42 -10.56 -7.46
CA TRP A 167 6.58 -11.25 -8.74
C TRP A 167 7.98 -11.10 -9.35
N ALA A 168 8.77 -10.13 -8.87
CA ALA A 168 10.12 -9.86 -9.34
C ALA A 168 11.17 -10.68 -8.58
N HIS A 169 11.04 -10.80 -7.25
CA HIS A 169 12.07 -11.42 -6.44
C HIS A 169 12.15 -12.94 -6.67
N PRO A 170 13.30 -13.48 -7.12
CA PRO A 170 13.42 -14.90 -7.47
C PRO A 170 13.15 -15.84 -6.29
N ASP A 171 13.57 -15.44 -5.08
CA ASP A 171 13.39 -16.25 -3.88
C ASP A 171 11.94 -16.34 -3.42
N PHE A 172 11.05 -15.45 -3.87
CA PHE A 172 9.61 -15.58 -3.60
C PHE A 172 9.07 -16.96 -4.03
N LYS A 173 9.63 -17.51 -5.13
CA LYS A 173 9.29 -18.86 -5.62
C LYS A 173 10.32 -19.92 -5.25
N LYS A 174 11.60 -19.56 -5.14
CA LYS A 174 12.70 -20.52 -4.96
C LYS A 174 13.01 -20.81 -3.50
N ASP A 175 12.99 -19.80 -2.64
CA ASP A 175 13.32 -19.88 -1.23
C ASP A 175 12.53 -18.83 -0.44
N LEU A 176 11.27 -19.15 -0.15
CA LEU A 176 10.37 -18.21 0.50
C LEU A 176 10.86 -17.83 1.91
N SER A 177 11.57 -18.71 2.62
CA SER A 177 12.11 -18.39 3.94
C SER A 177 13.17 -17.30 3.84
N GLN A 178 14.08 -17.41 2.87
CA GLN A 178 15.09 -16.40 2.60
C GLN A 178 14.46 -15.06 2.18
N TYR A 179 13.44 -15.10 1.31
CA TYR A 179 12.69 -13.90 0.93
C TYR A 179 12.02 -13.24 2.13
N VAL A 180 11.38 -14.02 3.02
CA VAL A 180 10.73 -13.48 4.21
C VAL A 180 11.78 -12.88 5.16
N ASP A 181 12.82 -13.62 5.49
CA ASP A 181 13.76 -13.27 6.57
C ASP A 181 14.66 -12.10 6.24
N GLU A 182 15.16 -12.03 5.00
CA GLU A 182 16.10 -10.97 4.62
C GLU A 182 15.41 -9.85 3.84
N TYR A 183 14.57 -10.20 2.86
CA TYR A 183 14.04 -9.19 1.93
C TYR A 183 12.78 -8.50 2.46
N LEU A 184 11.73 -9.25 2.81
CA LEU A 184 10.49 -8.68 3.38
C LEU A 184 10.77 -7.95 4.69
N PHE A 185 11.42 -8.61 5.66
CA PHE A 185 11.75 -7.98 6.93
C PHE A 185 12.73 -6.82 6.77
N GLY A 186 13.72 -6.96 5.88
CA GLY A 186 14.68 -5.91 5.58
C GLY A 186 14.02 -4.65 5.03
N GLN A 187 13.19 -4.76 3.99
CA GLN A 187 12.50 -3.62 3.37
C GLN A 187 11.49 -2.96 4.32
N VAL A 188 10.73 -3.75 5.09
CA VAL A 188 9.83 -3.19 6.11
C VAL A 188 10.63 -2.46 7.20
N ARG A 189 11.81 -2.97 7.58
CA ARG A 189 12.71 -2.29 8.51
C ARG A 189 13.23 -0.98 7.91
N GLU A 190 13.66 -0.96 6.65
CA GLU A 190 14.10 0.27 5.96
C GLU A 190 13.01 1.35 6.01
N LEU A 191 11.75 0.99 5.70
CA LEU A 191 10.60 1.90 5.83
C LEU A 191 10.41 2.41 7.26
N CYS A 192 10.64 1.56 8.26
CA CYS A 192 10.49 1.90 9.67
C CYS A 192 11.69 2.65 10.26
N THR A 193 12.86 2.71 9.61
CA THR A 193 14.06 3.34 10.20
C THR A 193 14.58 4.54 9.42
N ASN A 194 14.45 4.55 8.10
CA ASN A 194 15.16 5.53 7.26
C ASN A 194 14.35 6.84 7.08
N TYR A 195 13.06 6.81 7.39
CA TYR A 195 12.12 7.87 7.02
C TYR A 195 11.54 8.66 8.20
N GLY A 196 12.01 8.39 9.42
CA GLY A 196 11.45 8.93 10.66
C GLY A 196 10.08 8.33 11.00
N PRO A 197 9.25 9.01 11.82
CA PRO A 197 7.94 8.48 12.20
C PRO A 197 7.00 8.31 11.00
N ILE A 198 6.36 7.15 10.90
CA ILE A 198 5.27 6.82 9.97
C ILE A 198 4.01 6.42 10.74
N ASP A 199 2.83 6.59 10.14
CA ASP A 199 1.55 6.37 10.83
C ASP A 199 0.95 4.98 10.58
N GLY A 200 1.50 4.22 9.63
CA GLY A 200 1.12 2.82 9.47
C GLY A 200 1.77 2.09 8.31
N ILE A 201 1.66 0.76 8.36
CA ILE A 201 1.99 -0.15 7.27
C ILE A 201 0.72 -0.93 6.91
N TRP A 202 0.34 -0.88 5.64
CA TRP A 202 -0.80 -1.59 5.10
C TRP A 202 -0.29 -2.76 4.25
N PHE A 203 -0.38 -3.98 4.75
CA PHE A 203 0.08 -5.16 4.02
C PHE A 203 -0.95 -5.65 3.01
N ASP A 204 -0.47 -6.33 1.98
CA ASP A 204 -1.28 -7.04 0.99
C ASP A 204 -0.47 -8.15 0.32
N GLY A 205 -1.13 -9.08 -0.37
CA GLY A 205 -0.42 -10.17 -1.05
C GLY A 205 -0.26 -11.42 -0.19
N GLU A 206 -0.84 -11.45 1.01
CA GLU A 206 -0.66 -12.50 2.01
C GLU A 206 -1.36 -13.81 1.66
N TRP A 207 -2.24 -13.80 0.65
CA TRP A 207 -3.20 -14.85 0.31
C TRP A 207 -2.59 -16.24 0.06
N ASP A 208 -1.32 -16.28 -0.36
CA ASP A 208 -0.65 -17.52 -0.77
C ASP A 208 -0.22 -18.38 0.42
N HIS A 209 0.06 -17.75 1.57
CA HIS A 209 0.65 -18.43 2.73
C HIS A 209 0.00 -18.03 4.06
N PRO A 210 -0.04 -18.94 5.05
CA PRO A 210 -0.57 -18.62 6.37
C PRO A 210 0.38 -17.69 7.15
N ALA A 211 -0.11 -17.09 8.22
CA ALA A 211 0.60 -16.07 9.00
C ALA A 211 1.96 -16.55 9.54
N GLU A 212 2.11 -17.84 9.85
CA GLU A 212 3.34 -18.42 10.35
C GLU A 212 4.46 -18.40 9.31
N ILE A 213 4.12 -18.59 8.03
CA ILE A 213 5.09 -18.55 6.93
C ILE A 213 5.55 -17.11 6.68
N TRP A 214 4.65 -16.14 6.78
CA TRP A 214 5.00 -14.72 6.74
C TRP A 214 5.70 -14.21 8.01
N LYS A 215 5.81 -15.06 9.05
CA LYS A 215 6.29 -14.68 10.39
C LYS A 215 5.59 -13.43 10.92
N ALA A 216 4.27 -13.39 10.75
CA ALA A 216 3.45 -12.21 11.01
C ALA A 216 3.63 -11.61 12.42
N THR A 217 3.71 -12.46 13.45
CA THR A 217 3.94 -12.02 14.83
C THR A 217 5.25 -11.24 14.97
N ASP A 218 6.33 -11.75 14.38
CA ASP A 218 7.66 -11.13 14.47
C ASP A 218 7.71 -9.84 13.63
N LEU A 219 7.06 -9.85 12.45
CA LEU A 219 7.00 -8.70 11.57
C LEU A 219 6.25 -7.53 12.21
N VAL A 220 5.06 -7.80 12.79
CA VAL A 220 4.27 -6.78 13.50
C VAL A 220 5.00 -6.29 14.75
N SER A 221 5.62 -7.20 15.51
CA SER A 221 6.39 -6.83 16.71
C SER A 221 7.55 -5.90 16.36
N MET A 222 8.29 -6.19 15.28
CA MET A 222 9.35 -5.34 14.77
C MET A 222 8.84 -3.95 14.38
N ILE A 223 7.70 -3.86 13.68
CA ILE A 223 7.08 -2.57 13.33
C ILE A 223 6.76 -1.77 14.59
N HIS A 224 6.09 -2.37 15.59
CA HIS A 224 5.71 -1.65 16.80
C HIS A 224 6.89 -1.30 17.71
N GLU A 225 8.00 -2.06 17.65
CA GLU A 225 9.25 -1.69 18.34
C GLU A 225 9.90 -0.46 17.70
N LEU A 226 9.98 -0.43 16.38
CA LEU A 226 10.62 0.66 15.63
C LEU A 226 9.73 1.90 15.50
N GLN A 227 8.41 1.68 15.39
CA GLN A 227 7.38 2.67 15.13
C GLN A 227 6.17 2.44 16.05
N PRO A 228 6.27 2.78 17.35
CA PRO A 228 5.20 2.51 18.33
C PRO A 228 3.86 3.18 18.02
N GLY A 229 3.85 4.21 17.17
CA GLY A 229 2.65 4.91 16.71
C GLY A 229 2.02 4.32 15.43
N ALA A 230 2.72 3.41 14.74
CA ALA A 230 2.26 2.88 13.46
C ALA A 230 1.13 1.87 13.64
N LEU A 231 0.13 1.99 12.76
CA LEU A 231 -0.97 1.04 12.63
C LEU A 231 -0.67 -0.02 11.58
N VAL A 232 -1.03 -1.28 11.85
CA VAL A 232 -0.90 -2.41 10.94
C VAL A 232 -2.27 -3.03 10.65
N ASN A 233 -2.54 -3.38 9.40
CA ASN A 233 -3.80 -4.02 9.00
C ASN A 233 -3.81 -5.54 9.24
N ASP A 234 -4.94 -6.17 8.96
CA ASP A 234 -5.22 -7.60 9.15
C ASP A 234 -4.81 -8.51 7.98
N ARG A 235 -4.04 -7.99 7.03
CA ARG A 235 -3.58 -8.71 5.83
C ARG A 235 -2.18 -9.30 6.01
N ILE A 236 -2.06 -10.11 7.04
CA ILE A 236 -0.77 -10.66 7.50
C ILE A 236 -0.72 -12.19 7.41
N GLY A 237 -1.73 -12.81 6.79
CA GLY A 237 -1.74 -14.22 6.47
C GLY A 237 -3.04 -14.69 5.83
N LYS A 238 -2.97 -15.78 5.09
CA LYS A 238 -4.13 -16.41 4.47
C LYS A 238 -5.19 -16.75 5.52
N GLY A 239 -6.34 -16.09 5.40
CA GLY A 239 -7.50 -16.34 6.27
C GLY A 239 -7.52 -15.53 7.57
N GLU A 240 -6.56 -14.61 7.77
CA GLU A 240 -6.43 -13.76 8.97
C GLU A 240 -7.35 -12.54 8.97
N ARG A 241 -7.80 -12.09 7.79
CA ARG A 241 -8.65 -10.90 7.65
C ARG A 241 -9.90 -10.99 8.53
N GLY A 242 -10.13 -9.96 9.32
CA GLY A 242 -11.23 -9.85 10.28
C GLY A 242 -11.13 -10.77 11.50
N LYS A 243 -10.02 -11.50 11.69
CA LYS A 243 -9.85 -12.50 12.75
C LYS A 243 -8.62 -12.29 13.62
N THR A 244 -7.51 -11.90 13.00
CA THR A 244 -6.21 -11.82 13.67
C THR A 244 -6.19 -10.77 14.76
N THR A 245 -5.58 -11.07 15.89
CA THR A 245 -5.41 -10.11 17.00
C THR A 245 -4.08 -9.36 16.93
N LEU A 246 -3.24 -9.66 15.93
CA LEU A 246 -1.98 -8.96 15.71
C LEU A 246 -2.20 -7.59 15.04
N ALA A 247 -3.29 -7.43 14.31
CA ALA A 247 -3.61 -6.21 13.60
C ALA A 247 -4.19 -5.13 14.52
N ASP A 248 -3.91 -3.89 14.17
CA ASP A 248 -4.53 -2.73 14.80
C ASP A 248 -5.93 -2.52 14.23
N PHE A 249 -6.08 -2.55 12.90
CA PHE A 249 -7.37 -2.37 12.22
C PHE A 249 -7.66 -3.47 11.18
N TYR A 250 -8.96 -3.69 10.93
CA TYR A 250 -9.43 -4.65 9.94
C TYR A 250 -9.77 -3.98 8.61
N THR A 251 -9.56 -4.70 7.52
CA THR A 251 -9.83 -4.23 6.16
C THR A 251 -10.96 -5.00 5.50
N ARG A 252 -11.69 -4.32 4.60
CA ARG A 252 -12.71 -4.90 3.72
C ARG A 252 -12.56 -4.24 2.36
N GLU A 253 -12.70 -5.05 1.30
CA GLU A 253 -12.68 -4.64 -0.11
C GLU A 253 -13.88 -5.26 -0.83
#